data_AF-A0A965G8Z9-F1
#
_entry.id   AF-A0A965G8Z9-F1
#
_cell.length_a   1.000
_cell.length_b   1.000
_cell.length_c   1.000
_cell.angle_alpha   90.00
_cell.angle_beta   90.00
_cell.angle_gamma   90.00
#
_symmetry.space_group_name_H-M   'P 1'
#
loop_
_entity.id
_entity.type
_entity.pdbx_description
1 polymer ?
#
loop_
_entity_poly.entity_id
_entity_poly.type
_entity_poly.pdbx_seq_one_letter_code
_entity_poly.pdbx_strand_id
1 'polypeptide(L)'
;PLIQSRKDGQPGSPVRLAFEGWPAVQMIGWPQLAIGTFGGEVVFVDATDNGAGKFRVVVGPADDTVNRFDGKGPVTVGWPEKDRWLRQGTRVNAWILLKQVPLWFEIWRQLNGFPPVVSNQDGKLDPTKKNDKYGNP
;
A
#
# COMPACT_ATOMS: atom_id res chain seq x y z
N PRO A 1 1.75 13.41 16.03
CA PRO A 1 0.63 12.48 15.72
C PRO A 1 1.16 11.12 15.23
N LEU A 2 1.03 10.11 16.09
CA LEU A 2 1.26 8.66 15.91
C LEU A 2 2.35 8.25 14.90
N ILE A 3 3.61 8.43 15.28
CA ILE A 3 4.73 7.68 14.70
C ILE A 3 4.80 6.35 15.45
N GLN A 4 3.95 5.40 15.07
CA GLN A 4 4.25 4.01 15.35
C GLN A 4 5.33 3.58 14.36
N SER A 5 6.42 3.00 14.86
CA SER A 5 7.41 2.28 14.04
C SER A 5 6.70 1.06 13.46
N ARG A 6 6.08 1.25 12.30
CA ARG A 6 5.41 0.18 11.58
C ARG A 6 6.50 -0.64 10.89
N LYS A 7 6.51 -1.95 11.14
CA LYS A 7 7.36 -2.89 10.41
C LYS A 7 6.76 -3.06 9.03
N ASP A 8 7.11 -2.14 8.16
CA ASP A 8 6.47 -1.99 6.86
C ASP A 8 6.79 -3.18 5.93
N GLY A 9 5.77 -3.68 5.23
CA GLY A 9 5.91 -4.83 4.31
C GLY A 9 6.00 -6.20 4.98
N GLN A 10 5.71 -6.30 6.29
CA GLN A 10 5.69 -7.56 7.05
C GLN A 10 4.26 -7.93 7.47
N PRO A 11 4.01 -9.17 7.94
CA PRO A 11 2.73 -9.52 8.55
C PRO A 11 2.25 -8.46 9.56
N GLY A 12 0.97 -8.10 9.48
CA GLY A 12 0.35 -7.00 10.22
C GLY A 12 0.50 -5.61 9.58
N SER A 13 1.17 -5.49 8.43
CA SER A 13 1.24 -4.23 7.70
C SER A 13 -0.11 -3.83 7.10
N PRO A 14 -0.47 -2.54 7.14
CA PRO A 14 -1.74 -2.01 6.62
C PRO A 14 -1.85 -2.15 5.09
N VAL A 15 -2.95 -2.77 4.72
CA VAL A 15 -3.59 -2.90 3.41
C VAL A 15 -4.44 -1.70 2.98
N ARG A 16 -4.22 -1.03 1.85
CA ARG A 16 -5.32 -0.28 1.19
C ARG A 16 -5.71 -0.99 -0.09
N LEU A 17 -6.99 -1.31 -0.24
CA LEU A 17 -7.50 -2.16 -1.33
C LEU A 17 -8.63 -1.46 -2.08
N ALA A 18 -8.63 -1.53 -3.40
CA ALA A 18 -9.74 -1.11 -4.25
C ALA A 18 -10.15 -2.29 -5.15
N PHE A 19 -11.34 -2.83 -4.95
CA PHE A 19 -11.85 -3.97 -5.70
C PHE A 19 -12.49 -3.49 -7.02
N GLU A 20 -12.18 -4.19 -8.12
CA GLU A 20 -12.86 -3.94 -9.39
C GLU A 20 -14.36 -4.27 -9.28
N GLY A 21 -15.20 -3.47 -9.93
CA GLY A 21 -16.66 -3.62 -9.88
C GLY A 21 -17.32 -3.08 -8.60
N TRP A 22 -16.53 -2.63 -7.61
CA TRP A 22 -17.05 -1.82 -6.52
C TRP A 22 -16.96 -0.34 -6.90
N PRO A 23 -18.09 0.36 -7.10
CA PRO A 23 -18.02 1.76 -7.44
C PRO A 23 -17.45 2.57 -6.26
N ALA A 24 -16.50 3.46 -6.52
CA ALA A 24 -16.18 4.56 -5.62
C ALA A 24 -17.36 5.54 -5.65
N VAL A 25 -18.50 5.17 -5.06
CA VAL A 25 -19.74 5.89 -5.28
C VAL A 25 -19.70 7.26 -4.60
N GLN A 26 -19.92 8.33 -5.36
CA GLN A 26 -20.50 9.59 -4.87
C GLN A 26 -22.01 9.54 -5.17
N MET A 27 -22.84 9.06 -4.23
CA MET A 27 -24.29 9.26 -4.33
C MET A 27 -24.64 10.52 -3.56
N ILE A 28 -25.24 11.49 -4.25
CA ILE A 28 -25.95 12.59 -3.61
C ILE A 28 -27.18 11.96 -2.93
N GLY A 29 -27.11 11.70 -1.63
CA GLY A 29 -28.28 11.26 -0.84
C GLY A 29 -28.09 10.11 0.17
N TRP A 30 -26.92 9.48 0.24
CA TRP A 30 -26.54 8.59 1.37
C TRP A 30 -25.44 9.28 2.19
N PRO A 31 -25.36 9.06 3.53
CA PRO A 31 -24.38 9.75 4.37
C PRO A 31 -22.99 9.58 3.75
N GLN A 32 -22.27 10.70 3.60
CA GLN A 32 -21.18 10.98 2.66
C GLN A 32 -19.89 10.14 2.84
N LEU A 33 -20.02 8.83 3.00
CA LEU A 33 -18.92 7.92 3.19
C LEU A 33 -18.47 7.42 1.81
N ALA A 34 -17.58 8.17 1.18
CA ALA A 34 -16.92 7.76 -0.06
C ALA A 34 -15.91 6.62 0.23
N ILE A 35 -16.40 5.40 0.45
CA ILE A 35 -15.55 4.21 0.60
C ILE A 35 -15.19 3.72 -0.80
N GLY A 36 -14.21 4.35 -1.42
CA GLY A 36 -13.58 3.84 -2.65
C GLY A 36 -12.48 2.81 -2.37
N THR A 37 -12.06 2.68 -1.11
CA THR A 37 -10.98 1.80 -0.69
C THR A 37 -11.29 1.13 0.65
N PHE A 38 -10.85 -0.10 0.82
CA PHE A 38 -11.03 -0.93 2.00
C PHE A 38 -9.70 -1.14 2.74
N GLY A 39 -9.78 -1.29 4.05
CA GLY A 39 -8.66 -1.72 4.87
C GLY A 39 -8.33 -3.20 4.65
N GLY A 40 -7.07 -3.55 4.75
CA GLY A 40 -6.62 -4.94 4.81
C GLY A 40 -5.39 -5.04 5.69
N GLU A 41 -4.86 -6.24 5.85
CA GLU A 41 -3.57 -6.44 6.48
C GLU A 41 -2.76 -7.52 5.77
N VAL A 42 -1.44 -7.36 5.74
CA VAL A 42 -0.55 -8.42 5.26
C VAL A 42 -0.64 -9.61 6.21
N VAL A 43 -1.06 -10.76 5.70
CA VAL A 43 -1.08 -12.02 6.46
C VAL A 43 0.28 -12.69 6.37
N PHE A 44 0.85 -12.76 5.16
CA PHE A 44 2.19 -13.28 4.95
C PHE A 44 2.81 -12.77 3.64
N VAL A 45 4.12 -12.90 3.56
CA VAL A 45 4.95 -12.63 2.37
C VAL A 45 5.77 -13.88 2.10
N ASP A 46 5.77 -14.37 0.86
CA ASP A 46 6.63 -15.48 0.49
C ASP A 46 8.11 -15.11 0.67
N ALA A 47 8.92 -16.05 1.15
CA ALA A 47 10.36 -15.83 1.33
C ALA A 47 11.15 -15.89 0.00
N THR A 48 10.54 -16.45 -1.04
CA THR A 48 11.13 -16.61 -2.38
C THR A 48 10.39 -15.74 -3.38
N ASP A 49 11.14 -15.17 -4.32
CA ASP A 49 10.58 -14.43 -5.43
C ASP A 49 10.12 -15.37 -6.56
N ASN A 50 9.51 -14.79 -7.59
CA ASN A 50 9.13 -15.50 -8.81
C ASN A 50 10.31 -15.64 -9.82
N GLY A 51 11.56 -15.52 -9.37
CA GLY A 51 12.76 -15.47 -10.21
C GLY A 51 12.98 -14.15 -10.96
N ALA A 52 12.13 -13.15 -10.76
CA ALA A 52 12.24 -11.81 -11.34
C ALA A 52 12.23 -10.69 -10.29
N GLY A 53 12.51 -11.02 -9.02
CA GLY A 53 12.52 -10.09 -7.90
C GLY A 53 11.14 -9.68 -7.38
N LYS A 54 10.05 -10.34 -7.84
CA LYS A 54 8.69 -10.07 -7.35
C LYS A 54 8.29 -11.11 -6.31
N PHE A 55 7.85 -10.63 -5.15
CA PHE A 55 7.37 -11.44 -4.05
C PHE A 55 5.85 -11.49 -4.04
N ARG A 56 5.29 -12.64 -3.67
CA ARG A 56 3.84 -12.76 -3.44
C ARG A 56 3.53 -12.31 -2.02
N VAL A 57 2.55 -11.42 -1.92
CA VAL A 57 1.98 -10.96 -0.65
C VAL A 57 0.55 -11.44 -0.57
N VAL A 58 0.17 -12.04 0.55
CA VAL A 58 -1.22 -12.39 0.84
C VAL A 58 -1.79 -11.40 1.84
N VAL A 59 -2.96 -10.87 1.49
CA VAL A 59 -3.65 -9.83 2.24
C VAL A 59 -4.97 -10.38 2.75
N GLY A 60 -5.24 -10.17 4.02
CA GLY A 60 -6.48 -10.53 4.70
C GLY A 60 -7.35 -9.31 4.97
N PRO A 61 -8.64 -9.53 5.28
CA PRO A 61 -9.54 -8.47 5.68
C PRO A 61 -9.11 -7.87 7.01
N ALA A 62 -9.07 -6.54 7.06
CA ALA A 62 -8.92 -5.78 8.29
C ALA A 62 -9.94 -4.65 8.28
N ASP A 63 -10.66 -4.51 9.40
CA ASP A 63 -11.65 -3.45 9.56
C ASP A 63 -10.99 -2.08 9.50
N ASP A 64 -11.59 -1.18 8.71
CA ASP A 64 -11.11 0.20 8.61
C ASP A 64 -12.04 1.14 9.36
N THR A 65 -11.47 2.08 10.12
CA THR A 65 -12.25 3.08 10.84
C THR A 65 -12.20 4.38 10.04
N VAL A 66 -13.31 4.73 9.41
CA VAL A 66 -13.43 5.93 8.58
C VAL A 66 -14.27 6.99 9.28
N ASN A 67 -13.80 8.23 9.25
CA ASN A 67 -14.56 9.36 9.75
C ASN A 67 -15.64 9.74 8.74
N ARG A 68 -16.89 9.79 9.20
CA ARG A 68 -17.99 10.33 8.40
C ARG A 68 -17.98 11.85 8.46
N PHE A 69 -18.26 12.47 7.31
CA PHE A 69 -18.40 13.93 7.22
C PHE A 69 -19.71 14.44 7.84
N ASP A 70 -20.65 13.55 8.17
CA ASP A 70 -21.96 13.85 8.74
C ASP A 70 -21.94 14.21 10.25
N GLY A 71 -20.75 14.27 10.87
CA GLY A 71 -20.58 14.61 12.28
C GLY A 71 -21.02 13.52 13.26
N LYS A 72 -21.45 12.33 12.81
CA LYS A 72 -21.95 11.24 13.67
C LYS A 72 -20.83 10.29 14.14
N GLY A 73 -19.59 10.75 14.13
CA GLY A 73 -18.42 10.00 14.55
C GLY A 73 -17.93 8.97 13.53
N PRO A 74 -16.85 8.25 13.87
CA PRO A 74 -16.27 7.23 12.99
C PRO A 74 -17.24 6.06 12.76
N VAL A 75 -17.00 5.31 11.69
CA VAL A 75 -17.66 4.02 11.43
C VAL A 75 -16.63 3.00 11.01
N THR A 76 -16.84 1.78 11.49
CA THR A 76 -16.04 0.62 11.13
C THR A 76 -16.58 0.00 9.85
N VAL A 77 -15.70 -0.21 8.87
CA VAL A 77 -16.02 -0.67 7.54
C VAL A 77 -15.17 -1.90 7.23
N GLY A 78 -15.84 -3.02 7.01
CA GLY A 78 -15.22 -4.24 6.49
C GLY A 78 -15.19 -4.28 4.97
N TRP A 79 -14.62 -5.35 4.42
CA TRP A 79 -14.71 -5.66 2.99
C TRP A 79 -16.17 -5.83 2.54
N PRO A 80 -16.49 -5.64 1.24
CA PRO A 80 -17.81 -5.93 0.69
C PRO A 80 -18.27 -7.36 1.00
N GLU A 81 -19.58 -7.61 1.08
CA GLU A 81 -20.07 -8.95 1.41
C GLU A 81 -19.56 -9.99 0.40
N LYS A 82 -18.97 -11.07 0.95
CA LYS A 82 -18.23 -12.09 0.19
C LYS A 82 -19.09 -12.75 -0.89
N ASP A 83 -20.34 -13.07 -0.56
CA ASP A 83 -21.19 -13.93 -1.39
C ASP A 83 -21.76 -13.22 -2.63
N ARG A 84 -21.75 -11.88 -2.64
CA ARG A 84 -22.35 -11.11 -3.73
C ARG A 84 -21.33 -10.36 -4.57
N TRP A 85 -20.25 -9.85 -3.98
CA TRP A 85 -19.33 -8.93 -4.68
C TRP A 85 -17.87 -9.40 -4.73
N LEU A 86 -17.38 -10.13 -3.73
CA LEU A 86 -16.00 -10.67 -3.74
C LEU A 86 -15.97 -12.12 -4.20
N ARG A 87 -16.24 -12.33 -5.48
CA ARG A 87 -16.10 -13.65 -6.10
C ARG A 87 -14.62 -13.98 -6.31
N GLN A 88 -14.31 -15.26 -6.30
CA GLN A 88 -12.99 -15.72 -6.73
C GLN A 88 -12.71 -15.21 -8.15
N GLY A 89 -11.53 -14.64 -8.36
CA GLY A 89 -11.14 -14.04 -9.64
C GLY A 89 -11.46 -12.55 -9.77
N THR A 90 -12.15 -11.93 -8.81
CA THR A 90 -12.26 -10.46 -8.75
C THR A 90 -10.87 -9.84 -8.61
N ARG A 91 -10.58 -8.85 -9.45
CA ARG A 91 -9.33 -8.12 -9.42
C ARG A 91 -9.35 -7.04 -8.33
N VAL A 92 -8.16 -6.74 -7.82
CA VAL A 92 -7.98 -5.75 -6.76
C VAL A 92 -6.69 -4.97 -7.00
N ASN A 93 -6.77 -3.65 -6.82
CA ASN A 93 -5.59 -2.80 -6.70
C ASN A 93 -5.26 -2.63 -5.22
N ALA A 94 -4.01 -2.87 -4.85
CA ALA A 94 -3.56 -2.85 -3.46
C ALA A 94 -2.35 -1.93 -3.29
N TRP A 95 -2.33 -1.16 -2.20
CA TRP A 95 -1.23 -0.28 -1.83
C TRP A 95 -0.78 -0.58 -0.42
N ILE A 96 0.50 -0.93 -0.28
CA ILE A 96 1.17 -1.15 1.01
C ILE A 96 2.15 0.00 1.20
N LEU A 97 2.03 0.71 2.32
CA LEU A 97 3.00 1.74 2.67
C LEU A 97 4.28 1.06 3.17
N LEU A 98 5.38 1.24 2.45
CA LEU A 98 6.68 0.61 2.77
C LEU A 98 7.56 1.44 3.69
N LYS A 99 7.41 2.77 3.69
CA LYS A 99 8.16 3.66 4.57
C LYS A 99 7.45 4.98 4.70
N GLN A 100 7.43 5.51 5.92
CA GLN A 100 7.06 6.90 6.16
C GLN A 100 8.33 7.76 6.29
N VAL A 101 8.41 8.80 5.46
CA VAL A 101 9.52 9.75 5.47
C VAL A 101 9.00 11.14 5.84
N PRO A 102 9.78 11.95 6.57
CA PRO A 102 9.41 13.33 6.84
C PRO A 102 9.22 14.13 5.55
N LEU A 103 8.21 15.01 5.51
CA LEU A 103 7.92 15.82 4.32
C LEU A 103 9.11 16.67 3.86
N TRP A 104 9.85 17.25 4.80
CA TRP A 104 11.04 18.05 4.49
C TRP A 104 12.12 17.23 3.78
N PHE A 105 12.27 15.95 4.11
CA PHE A 105 13.26 15.07 3.49
C PHE A 105 12.91 14.83 2.02
N GLU A 106 11.63 14.60 1.73
CA GLU A 106 11.14 14.44 0.36
C GLU A 106 11.35 15.71 -0.48
N ILE A 107 11.06 16.89 0.09
CA ILE A 107 11.28 18.17 -0.57
C ILE A 107 12.77 18.37 -0.89
N TRP A 108 13.65 18.16 0.11
CA TRP A 108 15.10 18.26 -0.10
C TRP A 108 15.59 17.25 -1.15
N ARG A 109 15.14 15.99 -1.08
CA ARG A 109 15.51 14.92 -2.02
C ARG A 109 15.14 15.28 -3.46
N GLN A 110 13.94 15.82 -3.67
CA GLN A 110 13.46 16.25 -4.98
C GLN A 110 14.28 17.42 -5.54
N LEU A 111 14.59 18.42 -4.70
CA LEU A 111 15.44 19.56 -5.10
C LEU A 111 16.86 19.14 -5.51
N ASN A 112 17.40 18.10 -4.88
CA ASN A 112 18.73 17.55 -5.20
C ASN A 112 18.71 16.51 -6.33
N GLY A 113 17.55 16.25 -6.94
CA GLY A 113 17.43 15.33 -8.07
C GLY A 113 17.69 13.85 -7.73
N PHE A 114 17.66 13.48 -6.44
CA PHE A 114 17.79 12.08 -6.06
C PHE A 114 16.53 11.32 -6.46
N PRO A 115 16.66 10.16 -7.14
CA PRO A 115 15.50 9.37 -7.53
C PRO A 115 14.69 8.92 -6.30
N PRO A 116 13.39 8.67 -6.45
CA PRO A 116 12.62 8.00 -5.41
C PRO A 116 13.26 6.64 -5.10
N VAL A 117 13.30 6.26 -3.82
CA VAL A 117 13.74 4.92 -3.43
C VAL A 117 12.61 3.94 -3.76
N VAL A 118 12.53 3.50 -5.01
CA VAL A 118 11.77 2.32 -5.40
C VAL A 118 12.73 1.15 -5.33
N SER A 119 12.35 0.05 -4.66
CA SER A 119 13.04 -1.22 -4.82
C SER A 119 13.07 -1.53 -6.32
N ASN A 120 14.27 -1.59 -6.90
CA ASN A 120 14.47 -1.67 -8.34
C ASN A 120 13.50 -2.66 -8.99
N GLN A 121 12.73 -2.20 -9.97
CA GLN A 121 11.79 -3.03 -10.73
C GLN A 121 12.51 -4.00 -11.69
N ASP A 122 13.83 -3.86 -11.80
CA ASP A 122 14.68 -4.70 -12.64
C ASP A 122 15.54 -5.59 -11.73
N GLY A 123 15.03 -6.78 -11.43
CA GLY A 123 15.70 -7.83 -10.65
C GLY A 123 16.95 -8.44 -11.30
N LYS A 124 17.72 -7.68 -12.08
CA LYS A 124 19.07 -8.07 -12.50
C LYS A 124 20.08 -7.32 -11.65
N LEU A 125 20.40 -7.90 -10.49
CA LEU A 125 21.69 -7.63 -9.87
C LEU A 125 22.75 -8.20 -10.81
N ASP A 126 23.37 -7.33 -11.61
CA ASP A 126 24.56 -7.67 -12.38
C ASP A 126 25.76 -7.64 -11.42
N PRO A 127 26.30 -8.79 -10.99
CA PRO A 127 27.42 -8.85 -10.04
C PRO A 127 28.73 -8.29 -10.63
N THR A 128 28.73 -7.90 -11.91
CA THR A 128 29.93 -7.47 -12.64
C THR A 128 30.15 -5.95 -12.67
N LYS A 129 29.19 -5.12 -12.24
CA LYS A 129 29.41 -3.67 -12.13
C LYS A 129 30.06 -3.29 -10.80
N LYS A 130 31.39 -3.12 -10.82
CA LYS A 130 32.10 -2.33 -9.82
C LYS A 130 31.59 -0.88 -9.86
N ASN A 131 31.22 -0.35 -8.70
CA ASN A 131 30.90 1.07 -8.53
C ASN A 131 32.20 1.88 -8.52
N ASP A 132 32.63 2.35 -9.69
CA ASP A 132 33.83 3.18 -9.85
C ASP A 132 33.61 4.64 -9.41
N LYS A 133 32.90 4.86 -8.29
CA LYS A 133 32.56 6.21 -7.77
C LYS A 133 33.31 6.63 -6.51
N TYR A 134 34.40 5.94 -6.18
CA TYR A 134 35.36 6.41 -5.18
C TYR A 134 36.77 6.35 -5.76
N GLY A 135 37.04 7.18 -6.76
CA GLY A 135 38.38 7.63 -7.08
C GLY A 135 38.59 8.98 -6.39
N ASN A 136 39.45 9.02 -5.39
CA ASN A 136 39.98 10.26 -4.82
C ASN A 136 41.34 9.96 -4.19
N PRO A 137 42.30 10.89 -4.20
CA PRO A 137 42.60 11.94 -5.18
C PRO A 137 43.59 11.50 -6.27
#